data_AF-A0A834R6H1-F1
#
_entry.id   AF-A0A834R6H1-F1
#
_cell.length_a   1.000
_cell.length_b   1.000
_cell.length_c   1.000
_cell.angle_alpha   90.00
_cell.angle_beta   90.00
_cell.angle_gamma   90.00
#
_symmetry.space_group_name_H-M   'P 1'
#
loop_
_entity.id
_entity.type
_entity.pdbx_description
1 polymer ?
#
loop_
_entity_poly.entity_id
_entity_poly.type
_entity_poly.pdbx_seq_one_letter_code
_entity_poly.pdbx_strand_id
1 'polypeptide(L)'
;MEQRKRIYIFLTFFVCTASLALLTVSLATHRWILAKPIRSVQINSSILDQYHQNSDEDQRTLIEMPKKFRGLVYFGLFQGTKILNYGLGDRTTIIWLKQEMIRNPNLMSFNLWLLTIVSISLAMIFGLVAAIFSIINTVMTPIEAITGVQGLYLWNIIACIFGIGAAILWLVQFRTKLVWNVMTEDEQQDGWTSKNRASLSFSYYAVLVALSLHLLNVLLIYYGTNHYRFASGLIGRRQKDRSNGVDKHPEGLIMLY
;
A
#
# COMPACT_ATOMS: atom_id res chain seq x y z
N MET A 1 32.02 11.92 1.49
CA MET A 1 31.21 10.72 1.20
C MET A 1 31.60 10.19 -0.17
N GLU A 2 31.92 8.89 -0.25
CA GLU A 2 32.20 8.16 -1.50
C GLU A 2 31.03 8.30 -2.50
N GLN A 3 31.31 8.52 -3.78
CA GLN A 3 30.29 8.79 -4.82
C GLN A 3 29.16 7.75 -4.83
N ARG A 4 29.46 6.45 -4.65
CA ARG A 4 28.42 5.42 -4.69
C ARG A 4 27.48 5.46 -3.46
N LYS A 5 27.88 6.02 -2.31
CA LYS A 5 26.95 6.25 -1.17
C LYS A 5 25.89 7.28 -1.53
N ARG A 6 26.30 8.35 -2.20
CA ARG A 6 25.39 9.40 -2.67
C ARG A 6 24.39 8.84 -3.70
N ILE A 7 24.80 7.87 -4.53
CA ILE A 7 23.89 7.18 -5.46
C ILE A 7 22.78 6.43 -4.71
N TYR A 8 23.09 5.61 -3.70
CA TYR A 8 22.06 4.89 -2.93
C TYR A 8 21.12 5.84 -2.18
N ILE A 9 21.65 6.93 -1.63
CA ILE A 9 20.84 7.98 -0.97
C ILE A 9 19.93 8.68 -1.99
N PHE A 10 20.44 8.98 -3.18
CA PHE A 10 19.65 9.58 -4.27
C PHE A 10 18.57 8.62 -4.80
N LEU A 11 18.84 7.31 -4.88
CA LEU A 11 17.81 6.31 -5.21
C LEU A 11 16.70 6.25 -4.15
N THR A 12 17.06 6.41 -2.87
CA THR A 12 16.09 6.47 -1.76
C THR A 12 15.08 7.60 -1.97
N PHE A 13 15.51 8.75 -2.51
CA PHE A 13 14.60 9.85 -2.85
C PHE A 13 13.50 9.43 -3.83
N PHE A 14 13.87 8.80 -4.95
CA PHE A 14 12.89 8.36 -5.96
C PHE A 14 11.94 7.29 -5.43
N VAL A 15 12.44 6.38 -4.60
CA VAL A 15 11.61 5.34 -4.00
C VAL A 15 10.64 5.95 -2.97
N CYS A 16 11.08 6.92 -2.16
CA CYS A 16 10.18 7.67 -1.26
C CYS A 16 9.09 8.42 -2.03
N THR A 17 9.43 9.11 -3.12
CA THR A 17 8.45 9.86 -3.92
C THR A 17 7.47 8.94 -4.64
N ALA A 18 7.93 7.80 -5.16
CA ALA A 18 7.06 6.77 -5.72
C ALA A 18 6.07 6.22 -4.67
N SER A 19 6.55 5.96 -3.45
CA SER A 19 5.69 5.54 -2.33
C SER A 19 4.63 6.61 -2.00
N LEU A 20 5.03 7.88 -1.91
CA LEU A 20 4.10 9.00 -1.67
C LEU A 20 3.02 9.11 -2.75
N ALA A 21 3.41 8.97 -4.02
CA ALA A 21 2.47 8.97 -5.14
C ALA A 21 1.46 7.83 -5.02
N LEU A 22 1.92 6.61 -4.70
CA LEU A 22 1.04 5.46 -4.50
C LEU A 22 0.09 5.62 -3.32
N LEU A 23 0.55 6.13 -2.18
CA LEU A 23 -0.30 6.40 -1.01
C LEU A 23 -1.34 7.49 -1.31
N THR A 24 -0.94 8.53 -2.05
CA THR A 24 -1.85 9.60 -2.50
C THR A 24 -2.93 9.05 -3.42
N VAL A 25 -2.54 8.26 -4.44
CA VAL A 25 -3.48 7.60 -5.36
C VAL A 25 -4.39 6.65 -4.58
N SER A 26 -3.86 5.91 -3.61
CA SER A 26 -4.65 5.05 -2.75
C SER A 26 -5.75 5.83 -2.00
N LEU A 27 -5.42 6.97 -1.37
CA LEU A 27 -6.40 7.82 -0.68
C LEU A 27 -7.44 8.43 -1.62
N ALA A 28 -7.01 8.90 -2.80
CA ALA A 28 -7.85 9.64 -3.73
C ALA A 28 -8.82 8.74 -4.53
N THR A 29 -8.48 7.46 -4.70
CA THR A 29 -9.25 6.56 -5.57
C THR A 29 -10.41 5.87 -4.85
N HIS A 30 -11.49 5.63 -5.59
CA HIS A 30 -12.72 5.02 -5.08
C HIS A 30 -12.71 3.48 -5.12
N ARG A 31 -11.55 2.84 -5.08
CA ARG A 31 -11.41 1.39 -5.34
C ARG A 31 -10.60 0.66 -4.28
N TRP A 32 -11.00 0.83 -3.03
CA TRP A 32 -10.50 0.01 -1.91
C TRP A 32 -11.23 -1.33 -1.82
N ILE A 33 -12.54 -1.32 -2.09
CA ILE A 33 -13.41 -2.49 -2.07
C ILE A 33 -14.17 -2.58 -3.38
N LEU A 34 -14.38 -3.82 -3.82
CA LEU A 34 -15.25 -4.18 -4.92
C LEU A 34 -16.17 -5.32 -4.46
N ALA A 35 -17.47 -5.05 -4.42
CA ALA A 35 -18.51 -6.02 -4.13
C ALA A 35 -19.45 -6.20 -5.32
N LYS A 36 -19.87 -7.44 -5.56
CA LYS A 36 -20.79 -7.81 -6.65
C LYS A 36 -22.09 -8.38 -6.05
N PRO A 37 -22.98 -7.55 -5.48
CA PRO A 37 -24.22 -8.02 -4.90
C PRO A 37 -25.14 -8.67 -5.93
N ILE A 38 -25.97 -9.59 -5.44
CA ILE A 38 -27.04 -10.22 -6.20
C ILE A 38 -28.35 -10.06 -5.43
N ARG A 39 -29.46 -10.01 -6.15
CA ARG A 39 -30.79 -9.98 -5.54
C ARG A 39 -31.40 -11.38 -5.58
N SER A 40 -31.86 -11.90 -4.45
CA SER A 40 -32.67 -13.11 -4.42
C SER A 40 -34.10 -12.75 -4.83
N VAL A 41 -34.44 -12.98 -6.09
CA VAL A 41 -35.82 -12.91 -6.56
C VAL A 41 -36.40 -14.31 -6.42
N GLN A 42 -37.49 -14.45 -5.67
CA GLN A 42 -38.36 -15.63 -5.78
C GLN A 42 -39.02 -15.58 -7.16
N ILE A 43 -38.30 -16.10 -8.16
CA ILE A 43 -38.87 -16.32 -9.47
C ILE A 43 -39.79 -17.52 -9.29
N ASN A 44 -41.11 -17.33 -9.42
CA ASN A 44 -42.04 -18.44 -9.61
C ASN A 44 -41.50 -19.25 -10.79
N SER A 45 -41.27 -20.55 -10.59
CA SER A 45 -40.62 -21.46 -11.54
C SER A 45 -41.18 -21.35 -12.96
N SER A 46 -42.44 -20.95 -13.10
CA SER A 46 -43.12 -20.67 -14.38
C SER A 46 -42.44 -19.63 -15.29
N ILE A 47 -41.73 -18.62 -14.74
CA ILE A 47 -41.07 -17.58 -15.55
C ILE A 47 -39.67 -18.04 -16.03
N LEU A 48 -39.04 -18.96 -15.30
CA LEU A 48 -37.72 -19.50 -15.63
C LEU A 48 -37.82 -20.54 -16.75
N ASP A 49 -38.90 -21.34 -16.75
CA ASP A 49 -39.23 -22.26 -17.84
C ASP A 49 -39.57 -21.51 -19.14
N GLN A 50 -40.24 -20.36 -19.04
CA GLN A 50 -40.57 -19.50 -20.19
C GLN A 50 -39.32 -18.82 -20.82
N TYR A 51 -38.25 -18.60 -20.05
CA TYR A 51 -37.01 -18.02 -20.58
C TYR A 51 -36.12 -19.06 -21.26
N HIS A 52 -36.11 -20.30 -20.75
CA HIS A 52 -35.39 -21.41 -21.38
C HIS A 52 -35.98 -21.84 -22.73
N GLN A 53 -37.27 -21.60 -22.98
CA GLN A 53 -37.92 -21.98 -24.23
C GLN A 53 -37.74 -20.99 -25.39
N ASN A 54 -37.34 -19.74 -25.14
CA ASN A 54 -37.27 -18.67 -26.15
C ASN A 54 -35.83 -18.22 -26.47
N SER A 55 -34.81 -18.96 -26.02
CA SER A 55 -33.42 -18.69 -26.42
C SER A 55 -33.11 -19.53 -27.65
N ASP A 56 -33.55 -19.02 -28.81
CA ASP A 56 -33.17 -19.54 -30.11
C ASP A 56 -31.65 -19.55 -30.24
N GLU A 57 -31.20 -20.67 -30.80
CA GLU A 57 -29.84 -21.13 -30.97
C GLU A 57 -29.15 -20.35 -32.09
N ASP A 58 -28.88 -19.05 -31.92
CA ASP A 58 -27.94 -18.38 -32.82
C ASP A 58 -27.22 -17.17 -32.22
N GLN A 59 -25.98 -16.98 -32.66
CA GLN A 59 -25.02 -15.93 -32.33
C GLN A 59 -24.02 -16.21 -31.18
N ARG A 60 -22.85 -16.76 -31.58
CA ARG A 60 -21.55 -16.65 -30.87
C ARG A 60 -21.04 -15.20 -30.84
N THR A 61 -21.80 -14.28 -30.26
CA THR A 61 -21.32 -13.02 -29.70
C THR A 61 -21.20 -13.22 -28.19
N LEU A 62 -20.06 -12.90 -27.59
CA LEU A 62 -19.79 -12.95 -26.13
C LEU A 62 -21.06 -12.72 -25.32
N ILE A 63 -21.72 -13.80 -24.90
CA ILE A 63 -23.09 -13.76 -24.37
C ILE A 63 -23.04 -13.03 -23.04
N GLU A 64 -23.32 -11.73 -23.06
CA GLU A 64 -23.49 -10.91 -21.89
C GLU A 64 -24.80 -11.37 -21.23
N MET A 65 -24.70 -12.36 -20.32
CA MET A 65 -25.84 -12.88 -19.56
C MET A 65 -26.73 -11.73 -19.09
N PRO A 66 -28.07 -11.84 -19.15
CA PRO A 66 -28.95 -10.74 -18.79
C PRO A 66 -28.56 -10.19 -17.42
N LYS A 67 -28.04 -8.96 -17.38
CA LYS A 67 -27.54 -8.25 -16.19
C LYS A 67 -28.64 -7.93 -15.17
N LYS A 68 -29.82 -8.53 -15.29
CA LYS A 68 -30.95 -8.32 -14.38
C LYS A 68 -30.57 -8.85 -12.99
N PHE A 69 -30.97 -8.14 -11.94
CA PHE A 69 -30.78 -8.54 -10.53
C PHE A 69 -29.32 -8.68 -10.09
N ARG A 70 -28.40 -7.99 -10.78
CA ARG A 70 -26.98 -7.89 -10.41
C ARG A 70 -26.66 -6.46 -9.99
N GLY A 71 -25.67 -6.33 -9.12
CA GLY A 71 -25.12 -5.04 -8.77
C GLY A 71 -23.61 -5.03 -8.71
N LEU A 72 -23.08 -3.82 -8.68
CA LEU A 72 -21.67 -3.51 -8.58
C LEU A 72 -21.52 -2.39 -7.56
N VAL A 73 -20.78 -2.65 -6.49
CA VAL A 73 -20.48 -1.65 -5.47
C VAL A 73 -18.99 -1.54 -5.36
N TYR A 74 -18.46 -0.35 -5.53
CA TYR A 74 -17.06 -0.09 -5.25
C TYR A 74 -16.93 1.22 -4.51
N PHE A 75 -16.03 1.25 -3.53
CA PHE A 75 -15.79 2.47 -2.78
C PHE A 75 -14.35 2.56 -2.32
N GLY A 76 -13.91 3.80 -2.13
CA GLY A 76 -12.65 4.15 -1.49
C GLY A 76 -12.86 4.55 -0.04
N LEU A 77 -11.89 5.22 0.56
CA LEU A 77 -11.99 5.63 1.96
C LEU A 77 -13.07 6.70 2.19
N PHE A 78 -13.33 7.58 1.23
CA PHE A 78 -14.25 8.72 1.44
C PHE A 78 -15.57 8.60 0.67
N GLN A 79 -15.50 8.09 -0.56
CA GLN A 79 -16.64 8.03 -1.48
C GLN A 79 -16.61 6.73 -2.29
N GLY A 80 -17.79 6.29 -2.73
CA GLY A 80 -17.96 5.20 -3.67
C GLY A 80 -19.19 5.32 -4.55
N THR A 81 -19.42 4.28 -5.33
CA THR A 81 -20.54 4.15 -6.25
C THR A 81 -21.18 2.79 -6.08
N LYS A 82 -22.51 2.78 -6.02
CA LYS A 82 -23.36 1.60 -5.98
C LYS A 82 -24.17 1.57 -7.26
N ILE A 83 -24.18 0.45 -7.96
CA ILE A 83 -24.96 0.25 -9.18
C ILE A 83 -25.81 -0.99 -8.94
N LEU A 84 -27.13 -0.83 -8.88
CA LEU A 84 -28.07 -1.94 -8.66
C LEU A 84 -29.05 -2.04 -9.83
N ASN A 85 -29.17 -3.23 -10.42
CA ASN A 85 -30.13 -3.49 -11.48
C ASN A 85 -31.32 -4.29 -10.94
N TYR A 86 -32.49 -3.66 -10.86
CA TYR A 86 -33.71 -4.28 -10.37
C TYR A 86 -34.49 -5.06 -11.45
N GLY A 87 -33.89 -5.26 -12.63
CA GLY A 87 -34.52 -5.90 -13.79
C GLY A 87 -34.99 -4.92 -14.86
N LEU A 88 -34.99 -3.61 -14.56
CA LEU A 88 -35.41 -2.52 -15.44
C LEU A 88 -34.24 -1.60 -15.87
N GLY A 89 -33.00 -2.03 -15.64
CA GLY A 89 -31.79 -1.24 -15.90
C GLY A 89 -31.03 -0.85 -14.63
N ASP A 90 -29.84 -0.28 -14.83
CA ASP A 90 -28.90 0.04 -13.78
C ASP A 90 -29.29 1.34 -13.05
N ARG A 91 -29.33 1.28 -11.72
CA ARG A 91 -29.53 2.44 -10.84
C ARG A 91 -28.22 2.76 -10.13
N THR A 92 -27.61 3.86 -10.52
CA THR A 92 -26.34 4.34 -9.95
C THR A 92 -26.62 5.30 -8.80
N THR A 93 -26.09 5.02 -7.62
CA THR A 93 -26.12 5.91 -6.46
C THR A 93 -24.70 6.16 -5.95
N ILE A 94 -24.44 7.40 -5.54
CA ILE A 94 -23.15 7.79 -4.97
C ILE A 94 -23.23 7.61 -3.46
N ILE A 95 -22.25 6.92 -2.90
CA ILE A 95 -22.14 6.68 -1.46
C ILE A 95 -21.07 7.59 -0.88
N TRP A 96 -21.43 8.35 0.15
CA TRP A 96 -20.47 9.05 1.01
C TRP A 96 -20.25 8.22 2.26
N LEU A 97 -19.03 7.72 2.49
CA LEU A 97 -18.83 6.64 3.45
C LEU A 97 -19.08 7.08 4.88
N LYS A 98 -18.78 8.34 5.22
CA LYS A 98 -19.09 8.91 6.53
C LYS A 98 -20.60 8.86 6.81
N GLN A 99 -21.42 9.34 5.87
CA GLN A 99 -22.87 9.34 6.00
C GLN A 99 -23.43 7.92 5.97
N GLU A 100 -22.89 7.06 5.12
CA GLU A 100 -23.34 5.67 5.00
C GLU A 100 -23.05 4.87 6.28
N MET A 101 -21.92 5.10 6.96
CA MET A 101 -21.63 4.48 8.27
C MET A 101 -22.56 4.97 9.38
N ILE A 102 -23.02 6.23 9.32
CA ILE A 102 -24.01 6.76 10.27
C ILE A 102 -25.37 6.12 10.02
N ARG A 103 -25.74 5.94 8.74
CA ARG A 103 -27.00 5.32 8.32
C ARG A 103 -27.03 3.81 8.54
N ASN A 104 -25.90 3.15 8.29
CA ASN A 104 -25.71 1.71 8.42
C ASN A 104 -24.45 1.44 9.28
N PRO A 105 -24.60 1.42 10.62
CA PRO A 105 -23.49 1.12 11.53
C PRO A 105 -22.91 -0.29 11.34
N ASN A 106 -23.67 -1.19 10.71
CA ASN A 106 -23.24 -2.55 10.42
C ASN A 106 -22.33 -2.64 9.20
N LEU A 107 -22.25 -1.60 8.36
CA LEU A 107 -21.40 -1.57 7.17
C LEU A 107 -19.93 -1.77 7.53
N MET A 108 -19.40 -0.92 8.41
CA MET A 108 -17.99 -0.95 8.79
C MET A 108 -17.74 -0.21 10.11
N SER A 109 -16.69 -0.56 10.86
CA SER A 109 -16.34 0.14 12.10
C SER A 109 -15.74 1.52 11.81
N PHE A 110 -16.35 2.57 12.36
CA PHE A 110 -15.87 3.95 12.23
C PHE A 110 -14.44 4.13 12.75
N ASN A 111 -14.10 3.50 13.88
CA ASN A 111 -12.79 3.62 14.51
C ASN A 111 -11.69 3.01 13.63
N LEU A 112 -11.92 1.81 13.07
CA LEU A 112 -10.95 1.16 12.18
C LEU A 112 -10.75 1.95 10.89
N TRP A 113 -11.84 2.49 10.34
CA TRP A 113 -11.80 3.36 9.17
C TRP A 113 -10.97 4.63 9.43
N LEU A 114 -11.25 5.34 10.53
CA LEU A 114 -10.55 6.57 10.89
C LEU A 114 -9.07 6.32 11.15
N LEU A 115 -8.74 5.28 11.93
CA LEU A 115 -7.35 4.90 12.21
C LEU A 115 -6.60 4.51 10.94
N THR A 116 -7.26 3.90 9.95
CA THR A 116 -6.66 3.60 8.65
C THR A 116 -6.26 4.90 7.93
N ILE A 117 -7.16 5.88 7.85
CA ILE A 117 -6.87 7.17 7.22
C ILE A 117 -5.72 7.89 7.93
N VAL A 118 -5.78 7.98 9.26
CA VAL A 118 -4.72 8.63 10.06
C VAL A 118 -3.38 7.92 9.87
N SER A 119 -3.37 6.59 9.85
CA SER A 119 -2.13 5.82 9.63
C SER A 119 -1.54 6.06 8.25
N ILE A 120 -2.35 6.11 7.18
CA ILE A 120 -1.85 6.43 5.83
C ILE A 120 -1.29 7.86 5.80
N SER A 121 -2.00 8.83 6.38
CA SER A 121 -1.54 10.22 6.45
C SER A 121 -0.21 10.35 7.19
N LEU A 122 -0.03 9.66 8.32
CA LEU A 122 1.23 9.64 9.05
C LEU A 122 2.35 8.96 8.23
N ALA A 123 2.06 7.84 7.57
CA ALA A 123 3.03 7.18 6.68
C ALA A 123 3.49 8.13 5.55
N MET A 124 2.57 8.92 4.98
CA MET A 124 2.91 9.94 3.98
C MET A 124 3.76 11.07 4.56
N ILE A 125 3.42 11.59 5.74
CA ILE A 125 4.22 12.65 6.38
C ILE A 125 5.66 12.18 6.63
N PHE A 126 5.84 10.99 7.21
CA PHE A 126 7.18 10.47 7.48
C PHE A 126 7.92 10.06 6.19
N GLY A 127 7.21 9.56 5.17
CA GLY A 127 7.78 9.30 3.85
C GLY A 127 8.27 10.59 3.17
N LEU A 128 7.55 11.70 3.33
CA LEU A 128 7.95 13.02 2.82
C LEU A 128 9.17 13.55 3.56
N VAL A 129 9.20 13.45 4.89
CA VAL A 129 10.37 13.81 5.70
C VAL A 129 11.60 13.00 5.26
N ALA A 130 11.44 11.70 5.02
CA ALA A 130 12.50 10.85 4.49
C ALA A 130 12.98 11.29 3.08
N ALA A 131 12.05 11.66 2.19
CA ALA A 131 12.37 12.17 0.86
C ALA A 131 13.19 13.47 0.94
N ILE A 132 12.76 14.43 1.77
CA ILE A 132 13.44 15.72 1.95
C ILE A 132 14.86 15.49 2.47
N PHE A 133 15.02 14.70 3.54
CA PHE A 133 16.35 14.41 4.09
C PHE A 133 17.24 13.61 3.14
N SER A 134 16.67 12.77 2.26
CA SER A 134 17.46 12.06 1.25
C SER A 134 18.07 13.00 0.20
N ILE A 135 17.35 14.04 -0.23
CA ILE A 135 17.91 15.09 -1.10
C ILE A 135 19.00 15.87 -0.36
N ILE A 136 18.71 16.33 0.87
CA ILE A 136 19.66 17.10 1.67
C ILE A 136 20.97 16.31 1.86
N ASN A 137 20.88 15.02 2.16
CA ASN A 137 22.04 14.14 2.32
C ASN A 137 22.79 13.85 1.02
N THR A 138 22.15 14.04 -0.13
CA THR A 138 22.80 13.91 -1.43
C THR A 138 23.70 15.11 -1.72
N VAL A 139 23.31 16.32 -1.30
CA VAL A 139 24.02 17.56 -1.60
C VAL A 139 24.97 17.96 -0.46
N MET A 140 24.51 17.86 0.79
CA MET A 140 25.25 18.30 1.98
C MET A 140 26.04 17.15 2.62
N THR A 141 26.99 17.47 3.49
CA THR A 141 27.63 16.51 4.40
C THR A 141 26.93 16.61 5.76
N PRO A 142 25.95 15.73 6.06
CA PRO A 142 25.19 15.82 7.30
C PRO A 142 26.10 15.54 8.50
N ILE A 143 25.98 16.38 9.52
CA ILE A 143 26.80 16.33 10.75
C ILE A 143 26.03 15.65 11.90
N GLU A 144 24.70 15.55 11.81
CA GLU A 144 23.83 15.09 12.89
C GLU A 144 23.22 13.70 12.63
N ALA A 145 22.92 12.97 13.71
CA ALA A 145 22.36 11.61 13.65
C ALA A 145 20.95 11.56 13.01
N ILE A 146 20.13 12.59 13.23
CA ILE A 146 18.72 12.65 12.77
C ILE A 146 18.60 13.06 11.30
N THR A 147 19.52 13.89 10.81
CA THR A 147 19.53 14.34 9.41
C THR A 147 20.40 13.45 8.54
N GLY A 148 21.39 12.76 9.11
CA GLY A 148 22.27 11.85 8.39
C GLY A 148 21.65 10.50 8.02
N VAL A 149 22.50 9.52 7.76
CA VAL A 149 22.06 8.20 7.26
C VAL A 149 21.21 7.43 8.28
N GLN A 150 21.48 7.62 9.58
CA GLN A 150 20.67 7.04 10.66
C GLN A 150 19.23 7.60 10.66
N GLY A 151 19.08 8.90 10.39
CA GLY A 151 17.78 9.54 10.16
C GLY A 151 16.98 8.90 9.05
N LEU A 152 17.61 8.59 7.91
CA LEU A 152 16.92 7.97 6.77
C LEU A 152 16.32 6.60 7.14
N TYR A 153 16.97 5.82 8.00
CA TYR A 153 16.38 4.60 8.55
C TYR A 153 15.19 4.91 9.43
N LEU A 154 15.35 5.83 10.39
CA LEU A 154 14.31 6.17 11.35
C LEU A 154 13.01 6.56 10.64
N TRP A 155 13.07 7.52 9.71
CA TRP A 155 11.89 8.03 9.02
C TRP A 155 11.23 6.98 8.12
N ASN A 156 12.00 6.13 7.42
CA ASN A 156 11.43 5.05 6.61
C ASN A 156 10.83 3.93 7.46
N ILE A 157 11.44 3.59 8.61
CA ILE A 157 10.91 2.58 9.54
C ILE A 157 9.60 3.06 10.16
N ILE A 158 9.54 4.33 10.59
CA ILE A 158 8.29 4.92 11.13
C ILE A 158 7.21 4.90 10.05
N ALA A 159 7.51 5.33 8.81
CA ALA A 159 6.57 5.26 7.70
C ALA A 159 6.08 3.83 7.44
N CYS A 160 7.00 2.85 7.51
CA CYS A 160 6.68 1.43 7.38
C CYS A 160 5.74 0.93 8.48
N ILE A 161 5.97 1.30 9.75
CA ILE A 161 5.11 0.92 10.88
C ILE A 161 3.68 1.43 10.67
N PHE A 162 3.53 2.69 10.28
CA PHE A 162 2.21 3.25 9.97
C PHE A 162 1.57 2.60 8.73
N GLY A 163 2.35 2.27 7.70
CA GLY A 163 1.89 1.53 6.53
C GLY A 163 1.38 0.12 6.87
N ILE A 164 2.10 -0.61 7.73
CA ILE A 164 1.67 -1.91 8.26
C ILE A 164 0.38 -1.75 9.07
N GLY A 165 0.31 -0.75 9.95
CA GLY A 165 -0.88 -0.42 10.73
C GLY A 165 -2.10 -0.21 9.83
N ALA A 166 -1.99 0.64 8.80
CA ALA A 166 -3.07 0.86 7.83
C ALA A 166 -3.50 -0.43 7.12
N ALA A 167 -2.55 -1.23 6.66
CA ALA A 167 -2.83 -2.49 5.96
C ALA A 167 -3.56 -3.51 6.86
N ILE A 168 -3.15 -3.62 8.13
CA ILE A 168 -3.77 -4.51 9.11
C ILE A 168 -5.16 -4.01 9.50
N LEU A 169 -5.30 -2.73 9.83
CA LEU A 169 -6.59 -2.13 10.22
C LEU A 169 -7.65 -2.35 9.15
N TRP A 170 -7.30 -2.11 7.88
CA TRP A 170 -8.21 -2.35 6.77
C TRP A 170 -8.50 -3.84 6.54
N LEU A 171 -7.49 -4.71 6.70
CA LEU A 171 -7.69 -6.15 6.58
C LEU A 171 -8.64 -6.68 7.64
N VAL A 172 -8.49 -6.23 8.89
CA VAL A 172 -9.39 -6.59 10.00
C VAL A 172 -10.80 -6.10 9.71
N GLN A 173 -10.97 -4.85 9.26
CA GLN A 173 -12.26 -4.30 8.83
C GLN A 173 -12.90 -5.16 7.73
N PHE A 174 -12.10 -5.59 6.74
CA PHE A 174 -12.56 -6.40 5.63
C PHE A 174 -13.09 -7.76 6.08
N ARG A 175 -12.32 -8.46 6.93
CA ARG A 175 -12.67 -9.82 7.39
C ARG A 175 -13.83 -9.85 8.38
N THR A 176 -14.03 -8.78 9.13
CA THR A 176 -15.06 -8.74 10.19
C THR A 176 -16.41 -8.22 9.71
N LYS A 177 -16.43 -7.25 8.78
CA LYS A 177 -17.67 -6.59 8.34
C LYS A 177 -17.86 -6.68 6.82
N LEU A 178 -16.89 -6.19 6.04
CA LEU A 178 -17.11 -5.95 4.60
C LEU A 178 -17.26 -7.23 3.76
N VAL A 179 -16.71 -8.36 4.19
CA VAL A 179 -16.89 -9.65 3.50
C VAL A 179 -18.32 -10.19 3.63
N TRP A 180 -19.03 -9.81 4.70
CA TRP A 180 -20.34 -10.37 5.03
C TRP A 180 -21.48 -9.67 4.32
N ASN A 181 -21.56 -8.34 4.39
CA ASN A 181 -22.50 -7.58 3.59
C ASN A 181 -22.10 -6.11 3.51
N VAL A 182 -22.25 -5.54 2.32
CA VAL A 182 -22.02 -4.11 2.02
C VAL A 182 -23.34 -3.38 1.79
N MET A 183 -24.45 -4.12 1.69
CA MET A 183 -25.79 -3.55 1.45
C MET A 183 -26.36 -2.91 2.72
N THR A 184 -27.21 -1.89 2.57
CA THR A 184 -27.99 -1.32 3.68
C THR A 184 -29.10 -2.26 4.15
N GLU A 185 -29.70 -1.96 5.29
CA GLU A 185 -30.82 -2.76 5.80
C GLU A 185 -32.02 -2.71 4.85
N ASP A 186 -32.33 -1.52 4.30
CA ASP A 186 -33.37 -1.34 3.27
C ASP A 186 -33.10 -2.19 2.02
N GLU A 187 -31.85 -2.20 1.53
CA GLU A 187 -31.46 -3.01 0.36
C GLU A 187 -31.52 -4.51 0.65
N GLN A 188 -31.24 -4.92 1.89
CA GLN A 188 -31.38 -6.30 2.30
C GLN A 188 -32.85 -6.72 2.37
N GLN A 189 -33.75 -5.84 2.80
CA GLN A 189 -35.20 -6.05 2.75
C GLN A 189 -35.70 -6.18 1.29
N ASP A 190 -35.09 -5.45 0.35
CA ASP A 190 -35.33 -5.59 -1.09
C ASP A 190 -34.80 -6.91 -1.69
N GLY A 191 -34.11 -7.73 -0.89
CA GLY A 191 -33.55 -9.03 -1.28
C GLY A 191 -32.11 -8.97 -1.79
N TRP A 192 -31.40 -7.85 -1.64
CA TRP A 192 -29.99 -7.74 -2.05
C TRP A 192 -29.03 -8.31 -1.01
N THR A 193 -28.04 -9.06 -1.49
CA THR A 193 -26.95 -9.57 -0.65
C THR A 193 -25.62 -9.52 -1.39
N SER A 194 -24.57 -9.09 -0.68
CA SER A 194 -23.17 -9.16 -1.16
C SER A 194 -22.33 -10.18 -0.40
N LYS A 195 -22.96 -11.15 0.29
CA LYS A 195 -22.28 -12.10 1.15
C LYS A 195 -21.21 -12.90 0.42
N ASN A 196 -19.97 -12.83 0.90
CA ASN A 196 -18.78 -13.44 0.29
C ASN A 196 -18.54 -13.03 -1.17
N ARG A 197 -19.10 -11.90 -1.61
CA ARG A 197 -18.95 -11.34 -2.96
C ARG A 197 -18.21 -10.00 -2.93
N ALA A 198 -17.59 -9.65 -1.81
CA ALA A 198 -16.70 -8.52 -1.65
C ALA A 198 -15.23 -8.96 -1.76
N SER A 199 -14.42 -8.12 -2.38
CA SER A 199 -13.00 -8.32 -2.61
C SER A 199 -12.24 -7.01 -2.38
N LEU A 200 -10.99 -7.11 -1.96
CA LEU A 200 -10.06 -5.98 -1.91
C LEU A 200 -9.71 -5.57 -3.34
N SER A 201 -9.53 -4.27 -3.55
CA SER A 201 -9.32 -3.69 -4.88
C SER A 201 -8.06 -2.82 -4.92
N PHE A 202 -7.79 -2.23 -6.08
CA PHE A 202 -6.53 -1.58 -6.46
C PHE A 202 -5.92 -0.69 -5.36
N SER A 203 -6.71 0.17 -4.73
CA SER A 203 -6.22 1.15 -3.76
C SER A 203 -5.60 0.49 -2.53
N TYR A 204 -6.15 -0.66 -2.08
CA TYR A 204 -5.57 -1.43 -0.99
C TYR A 204 -4.20 -2.00 -1.37
N TYR A 205 -4.09 -2.58 -2.58
CA TYR A 205 -2.82 -3.10 -3.08
C TYR A 205 -1.78 -2.00 -3.28
N ALA A 206 -2.18 -0.79 -3.65
CA ALA A 206 -1.28 0.36 -3.73
C ALA A 206 -0.60 0.67 -2.37
N VAL A 207 -1.30 0.50 -1.24
CA VAL A 207 -0.70 0.62 0.10
C VAL A 207 0.34 -0.48 0.35
N LEU A 208 0.05 -1.73 -0.06
CA LEU A 208 1.00 -2.84 0.10
C LEU A 208 2.26 -2.64 -0.76
N VAL A 209 2.11 -2.09 -1.96
CA VAL A 209 3.26 -1.73 -2.81
C VAL A 209 4.06 -0.60 -2.18
N ALA A 210 3.40 0.47 -1.70
CA ALA A 210 4.07 1.56 -0.98
C ALA A 210 4.82 1.07 0.27
N LEU A 211 4.22 0.17 1.04
CA LEU A 211 4.86 -0.50 2.17
C LEU A 211 6.13 -1.26 1.73
N SER A 212 6.04 -2.01 0.64
CA SER A 212 7.19 -2.74 0.07
C SER A 212 8.30 -1.80 -0.38
N LEU A 213 7.97 -0.61 -0.90
CA LEU A 213 8.95 0.42 -1.25
C LEU A 213 9.64 1.02 -0.02
N HIS A 214 8.93 1.24 1.09
CA HIS A 214 9.55 1.67 2.34
C HIS A 214 10.51 0.61 2.91
N LEU A 215 10.15 -0.67 2.82
CA LEU A 215 11.05 -1.77 3.18
C LEU A 215 12.28 -1.81 2.25
N LEU A 216 12.07 -1.64 0.94
CA LEU A 216 13.15 -1.55 -0.03
C LEU A 216 14.10 -0.39 0.29
N ASN A 217 13.59 0.76 0.71
CA ASN A 217 14.42 1.89 1.14
C ASN A 217 15.32 1.53 2.32
N VAL A 218 14.77 0.88 3.34
CA VAL A 218 15.57 0.42 4.50
C VAL A 218 16.69 -0.53 4.04
N LEU A 219 16.40 -1.44 3.11
CA LEU A 219 17.38 -2.36 2.54
C LEU A 219 18.44 -1.63 1.69
N LEU A 220 18.05 -0.67 0.86
CA LEU A 220 18.96 0.13 0.04
C LEU A 220 19.96 0.90 0.91
N ILE A 221 19.47 1.53 1.99
CA ILE A 221 20.34 2.24 2.92
C ILE A 221 21.26 1.24 3.64
N TYR A 222 20.77 0.04 3.99
CA TYR A 222 21.56 -1.04 4.60
C TYR A 222 22.71 -1.50 3.72
N TYR A 223 22.45 -1.88 2.47
CA TYR A 223 23.51 -2.26 1.54
C TYR A 223 24.46 -1.10 1.24
N GLY A 224 23.92 0.12 1.07
CA GLY A 224 24.68 1.33 0.80
C GLY A 224 25.61 1.77 1.94
N THR A 225 25.34 1.36 3.19
CA THR A 225 26.20 1.67 4.35
C THR A 225 27.13 0.51 4.72
N ASN A 226 26.64 -0.72 4.77
CA ASN A 226 27.41 -1.87 5.22
C ASN A 226 28.49 -2.29 4.22
N HIS A 227 28.21 -2.24 2.92
CA HIS A 227 29.20 -2.64 1.91
C HIS A 227 30.46 -1.76 1.98
N TYR A 228 30.30 -0.50 2.40
CA TYR A 228 31.42 0.40 2.61
C TYR A 228 32.17 0.17 3.93
N ARG A 229 31.46 -0.05 5.05
CA ARG A 229 32.13 -0.35 6.32
C ARG A 229 33.07 -1.56 6.18
N PHE A 230 32.64 -2.58 5.43
CA PHE A 230 33.46 -3.76 5.13
C PHE A 230 34.64 -3.44 4.21
N ALA A 231 34.43 -2.74 3.09
CA ALA A 231 35.50 -2.39 2.14
C ALA A 231 36.55 -1.46 2.78
N SER A 232 36.13 -0.46 3.54
CA SER A 232 37.02 0.45 4.27
C SER A 232 37.81 -0.27 5.37
N GLY A 233 37.19 -1.25 6.06
CA GLY A 233 37.87 -2.08 7.05
C GLY A 233 38.94 -2.99 6.45
N LEU A 234 38.70 -3.53 5.25
CA LEU A 234 39.68 -4.33 4.50
C LEU A 234 40.85 -3.48 4.01
N ILE A 235 40.59 -2.28 3.47
CA ILE A 235 41.64 -1.35 3.02
C ILE A 235 42.49 -0.87 4.20
N GLY A 236 41.86 -0.53 5.33
CA GLY A 236 42.57 -0.13 6.55
C GLY A 236 43.48 -1.22 7.12
N ARG A 237 43.03 -2.49 7.10
CA ARG A 237 43.90 -3.63 7.47
C ARG A 237 45.08 -3.79 6.52
N ARG A 238 44.84 -3.71 5.21
CA ARG A 238 45.89 -3.86 4.19
C ARG A 238 46.96 -2.75 4.26
N GLN A 239 46.57 -1.54 4.64
CA GLN A 239 47.48 -0.41 4.79
C GLN A 239 48.29 -0.49 6.10
N LYS A 240 47.69 -1.00 7.18
CA LYS A 240 48.38 -1.28 8.45
C LYS A 240 49.42 -2.39 8.32
N ASP A 241 49.11 -3.47 7.60
CA ASP A 241 50.08 -4.55 7.34
C ASP A 241 51.26 -4.08 6.47
N ARG A 242 51.01 -3.12 5.57
CA ARG A 242 52.06 -2.54 4.71
C ARG A 242 52.99 -1.57 5.44
N SER A 243 52.49 -0.85 6.45
CA SER A 243 53.30 0.01 7.33
C SER A 243 54.18 -0.81 8.28
N ASN A 244 53.64 -1.86 8.90
CA ASN A 244 54.42 -2.74 9.80
C ASN A 244 55.54 -3.53 9.10
N GLY A 245 55.51 -3.63 7.77
CA GLY A 245 56.55 -4.30 6.98
C GLY A 245 57.73 -3.41 6.58
N VAL A 246 57.62 -2.08 6.72
CA VAL A 246 58.63 -1.12 6.20
C VAL A 246 59.61 -0.64 7.29
N ASP A 247 59.28 -0.75 8.57
CA ASP A 247 60.07 -0.15 9.66
C ASP A 247 61.08 -1.12 10.33
N LYS A 248 61.59 -2.11 9.61
CA LYS A 248 62.68 -2.98 10.11
C LYS A 248 64.04 -2.58 9.53
N HIS A 249 64.44 -1.31 9.70
CA HIS A 249 65.85 -0.93 9.64
C HIS A 249 66.43 -0.95 11.05
N PRO A 250 67.45 -1.78 11.35
CA PRO A 250 68.11 -1.78 12.65
C PRO A 250 69.04 -0.57 12.76
N GLU A 251 68.48 0.62 13.01
CA GLU A 251 69.28 1.78 13.44
C GLU A 251 69.65 1.59 14.91
N GLY A 252 70.77 0.89 15.14
CA GLY A 252 71.24 0.64 16.51
C GLY A 252 72.60 -0.05 16.65
N LEU A 253 73.38 -0.22 15.58
CA LEU A 253 74.77 -0.67 15.71
C LEU A 253 75.67 0.54 16.01
N ILE A 254 75.89 0.77 17.30
CA ILE A 254 77.00 1.55 17.84
C ILE A 254 78.30 0.83 17.41
N MET A 255 79.02 1.37 16.43
CA MET A 255 80.41 1.00 16.20
C MET A 255 81.29 1.80 17.17
N LEU A 256 81.62 1.17 18.29
CA LEU A 256 82.80 1.48 19.09
C LEU A 256 83.97 0.71 18.49
N TYR A 257 84.87 1.40 17.80
CA TYR A 257 86.32 1.45 17.99
C TYR A 257 86.99 2.29 16.90
#